data_AF-A0A7W7RGF5-F1
#
_entry.id   AF-A0A7W7RGF5-F1
#
_cell.length_a   1.000
_cell.length_b   1.000
_cell.length_c   1.000
_cell.angle_alpha   90.00
_cell.angle_beta   90.00
_cell.angle_gamma   90.00
#
_symmetry.space_group_name_H-M   'P 1'
#
loop_
_entity.id
_entity.type
_entity.pdbx_description
1 polymer ?
#
loop_
_entity_poly.entity_id
_entity_poly.type
_entity_poly.pdbx_seq_one_letter_code
_entity_poly.pdbx_strand_id
1 'polypeptide(L)'
;MSAPDHGATPEIIMADRFQQAMRLMRRHDPQAREDGFHLLLPHAAEHLDALIAELSHERDRGLRCWLLELVGEARSPHAIPVLAEHLHGDDAELRSWAVRGLEQLNTKAARRELWKARANGVAP
;
A
#
# COMPACT_ATOMS: atom_id res chain seq x y z
N MET A 1 18.11 -39.81 16.82
CA MET A 1 18.43 -38.41 17.14
C MET A 1 17.75 -37.56 16.09
N SER A 2 16.46 -37.28 16.26
CA SER A 2 15.67 -36.50 15.29
C SER A 2 15.98 -35.03 15.47
N ALA A 3 16.28 -34.35 14.37
CA ALA A 3 16.51 -32.92 14.34
C ALA A 3 15.25 -32.17 14.83
N PRO A 4 15.42 -31.00 15.48
CA PRO A 4 14.28 -30.15 15.81
C PRO A 4 13.67 -29.60 14.53
N ASP A 5 12.41 -29.99 14.29
CA ASP A 5 11.50 -29.37 13.33
C ASP A 5 11.26 -27.93 13.80
N HIS A 6 12.06 -27.00 13.29
CA HIS A 6 11.88 -25.57 13.54
C HIS A 6 10.74 -25.10 12.64
N GLY A 7 9.51 -25.32 13.09
CA GLY A 7 8.33 -24.67 12.52
C GLY A 7 8.61 -23.18 12.43
N ALA A 8 8.62 -22.65 11.20
CA ALA A 8 8.93 -21.24 10.95
C ALA A 8 8.03 -20.36 11.83
N THR A 9 8.62 -19.36 12.49
CA THR A 9 7.88 -18.43 13.33
C THR A 9 6.88 -17.64 12.48
N PRO A 10 5.75 -17.16 13.06
CA PRO A 10 4.75 -16.39 12.32
C PRO A 10 5.33 -15.16 11.62
N GLU A 11 6.37 -14.54 12.18
CA GLU A 11 7.11 -13.43 11.57
C GLU A 11 7.80 -13.83 10.25
N ILE A 12 8.44 -15.00 10.20
CA ILE A 12 9.11 -15.51 8.98
C ILE A 12 8.07 -15.82 7.90
N ILE A 13 6.95 -16.45 8.27
CA ILE A 13 5.86 -16.79 7.33
C ILE A 13 5.26 -15.52 6.73
N MET A 14 5.08 -14.48 7.54
CA MET A 14 4.52 -13.20 7.10
C MET A 14 5.50 -12.46 6.17
N ALA A 15 6.79 -12.42 6.49
CA ALA A 15 7.81 -11.86 5.60
C ALA A 15 7.89 -12.60 4.26
N ASP A 16 7.80 -13.94 4.26
CA ASP A 16 7.80 -14.75 3.05
C ASP A 16 6.58 -14.45 2.16
N ARG A 17 5.40 -14.28 2.77
CA ARG A 17 4.16 -13.89 2.09
C ARG A 17 4.30 -12.56 1.36
N PHE A 18 4.84 -11.55 2.05
CA PHE A 18 5.05 -10.23 1.46
C PHE A 18 5.99 -10.31 0.25
N GLN A 19 7.12 -10.99 0.39
CA GLN A 19 8.09 -11.14 -0.68
C GLN A 19 7.52 -11.92 -1.87
N GLN A 20 6.69 -12.94 -1.61
CA GLN A 20 5.99 -13.69 -2.65
C GLN A 20 5.02 -12.81 -3.43
N ALA A 21 4.17 -12.04 -2.75
CA ALA A 21 3.26 -11.10 -3.40
C ALA A 21 4.00 -10.05 -4.22
N MET A 22 5.04 -9.42 -3.65
CA MET A 22 5.84 -8.41 -4.36
C MET A 22 6.49 -8.98 -5.62
N ARG A 23 6.93 -10.25 -5.58
CA ARG A 23 7.48 -10.94 -6.76
C ARG A 23 6.42 -11.14 -7.84
N LEU A 24 5.19 -11.47 -7.45
CA LEU A 24 4.05 -11.66 -8.36
C LEU A 24 3.62 -10.32 -8.98
N MET A 25 3.45 -9.27 -8.18
CA MET A 25 3.08 -7.91 -8.61
C MET A 25 4.08 -7.28 -9.59
N ARG A 26 5.35 -7.69 -9.56
CA ARG A 26 6.42 -7.24 -10.46
C ARG A 26 6.51 -8.01 -11.78
N ARG A 27 5.75 -9.10 -11.95
CA ARG A 27 5.76 -9.85 -13.22
C ARG A 27 5.11 -9.02 -14.32
N HIS A 28 5.41 -9.36 -15.58
CA HIS A 28 4.74 -8.74 -16.72
C HIS A 28 3.34 -9.33 -16.98
N ASP A 29 3.09 -10.55 -16.51
CA ASP A 29 1.82 -11.25 -16.68
C ASP A 29 0.69 -10.60 -15.85
N PRO A 30 -0.39 -10.09 -16.47
CA PRO A 30 -1.45 -9.38 -15.75
C PRO A 30 -2.11 -10.20 -14.64
N GLN A 31 -2.32 -11.49 -14.87
CA GLN A 31 -2.95 -12.37 -13.87
C GLN A 31 -2.05 -12.53 -12.65
N ALA A 32 -0.77 -12.85 -12.85
CA ALA A 32 0.18 -12.99 -11.76
C ALA A 32 0.30 -11.68 -10.96
N ARG A 33 0.23 -10.55 -11.65
CA ARG A 33 0.27 -9.25 -11.00
C ARG A 33 -0.94 -9.05 -10.07
N GLU A 34 -2.16 -9.31 -10.56
CA GLU A 34 -3.40 -9.25 -9.77
C GLU A 34 -3.41 -10.24 -8.61
N ASP A 35 -2.94 -11.47 -8.84
CA ASP A 35 -2.81 -12.50 -7.80
C ASP A 35 -1.90 -12.02 -6.66
N GLY A 36 -0.79 -11.36 -6.99
CA GLY A 36 0.12 -10.77 -6.00
C GLY A 36 -0.55 -9.67 -5.18
N PHE A 37 -1.34 -8.81 -5.82
CA PHE A 37 -2.12 -7.78 -5.12
C PHE A 37 -3.14 -8.39 -4.17
N HIS A 38 -3.94 -9.37 -4.65
CA HIS A 38 -4.95 -10.04 -3.84
C HIS A 38 -4.37 -10.86 -2.69
N LEU A 39 -3.13 -11.34 -2.83
CA LEU A 39 -2.41 -12.04 -1.77
C LEU A 39 -2.01 -11.09 -0.62
N LEU A 40 -1.73 -9.81 -0.92
CA LEU A 40 -1.41 -8.80 0.09
C LEU A 40 -2.61 -8.06 0.65
N LEU A 41 -3.66 -7.86 -0.15
CA LEU A 41 -4.84 -7.07 0.23
C LEU A 41 -5.42 -7.40 1.63
N PRO A 42 -5.69 -8.67 2.00
CA PRO A 42 -6.22 -8.99 3.33
C PRO A 42 -5.22 -8.72 4.47
N HIS A 43 -3.93 -8.59 4.15
CA HIS A 43 -2.83 -8.40 5.09
C HIS A 43 -2.19 -7.01 4.96
N ALA A 44 -2.84 -6.08 4.26
CA ALA A 44 -2.26 -4.77 3.97
C ALA A 44 -1.91 -3.99 5.25
N ALA A 45 -2.74 -4.09 6.29
CA ALA A 45 -2.47 -3.47 7.59
C ALA A 45 -1.24 -4.07 8.31
N GLU A 46 -1.05 -5.39 8.21
CA GLU A 46 0.09 -6.10 8.81
C GLU A 46 1.42 -5.74 8.10
N HIS A 47 1.35 -5.37 6.82
CA HIS A 47 2.48 -5.04 5.99
C HIS A 47 2.64 -3.54 5.70
N LEU A 48 1.91 -2.68 6.40
CA LEU A 48 1.85 -1.25 6.08
C LEU A 48 3.23 -0.59 5.97
N ASP A 49 4.10 -0.79 6.94
CA ASP A 49 5.44 -0.17 6.93
C ASP A 49 6.29 -0.65 5.75
N ALA A 50 6.17 -1.94 5.40
CA ALA A 50 6.86 -2.51 4.25
C ALA A 50 6.28 -1.98 2.92
N LEU A 51 4.96 -1.83 2.81
CA LEU A 51 4.30 -1.23 1.64
C LEU A 51 4.74 0.22 1.43
N ILE A 52 4.81 1.02 2.51
CA ILE A 52 5.29 2.41 2.47
C ILE A 52 6.76 2.47 2.05
N ALA A 53 7.59 1.56 2.57
CA ALA A 53 9.00 1.48 2.20
C ALA A 53 9.16 1.12 0.71
N GLU A 54 8.43 0.11 0.20
CA GLU A 54 8.48 -0.26 -1.22
C GLU A 54 7.99 0.88 -2.13
N LEU A 55 6.87 1.54 -1.76
CA LEU A 55 6.31 2.65 -2.54
C LEU A 55 7.30 3.82 -2.73
N SER A 56 8.09 4.11 -1.69
CA SER A 56 9.08 5.19 -1.71
C SER A 56 10.23 4.95 -2.69
N HIS A 57 10.54 3.69 -2.99
CA HIS A 57 11.66 3.30 -3.87
C HIS A 57 11.19 2.86 -5.27
N GLU A 58 9.90 2.59 -5.43
CA GLU A 58 9.35 2.05 -6.67
C GLU A 58 9.24 3.12 -7.76
N ARG A 59 9.59 2.72 -8.99
CA ARG A 59 9.57 3.60 -10.18
C ARG A 59 8.53 3.16 -11.20
N ASP A 60 8.13 1.89 -11.20
CA ASP A 60 7.08 1.42 -12.07
C ASP A 60 5.74 2.05 -11.68
N ARG A 61 5.16 2.83 -12.59
CA ARG A 61 3.95 3.61 -12.33
C ARG A 61 2.77 2.72 -11.91
N GLY A 62 2.61 1.56 -12.56
CA GLY A 62 1.53 0.64 -12.26
C GLY A 62 1.66 0.04 -10.86
N LEU A 63 2.87 -0.41 -10.51
CA LEU A 63 3.15 -0.96 -9.19
C LEU A 63 3.02 0.10 -8.09
N ARG A 64 3.42 1.35 -8.34
CA ARG A 64 3.18 2.46 -7.40
C ARG A 64 1.68 2.67 -7.13
N CYS A 65 0.83 2.58 -8.15
CA CYS A 65 -0.62 2.71 -7.97
C CYS A 65 -1.16 1.61 -7.06
N TRP A 66 -0.76 0.36 -7.29
CA TRP A 66 -1.18 -0.76 -6.47
C TRP A 66 -0.65 -0.71 -5.04
N LEU A 67 0.62 -0.33 -4.85
CA LEU A 67 1.19 -0.14 -3.53
C LEU A 67 0.45 0.96 -2.77
N LEU A 68 0.12 2.07 -3.43
CA LEU A 68 -0.65 3.16 -2.82
C LEU A 68 -2.09 2.74 -2.51
N GLU A 69 -2.72 1.92 -3.35
CA GLU A 69 -4.01 1.31 -3.06
C GLU A 69 -3.94 0.41 -1.82
N LEU A 70 -2.96 -0.51 -1.74
CA LEU A 70 -2.77 -1.36 -0.55
C LEU A 70 -2.52 -0.54 0.72
N VAL A 71 -1.72 0.53 0.64
CA VAL A 71 -1.51 1.48 1.75
C VAL A 71 -2.82 2.13 2.20
N GLY A 72 -3.72 2.47 1.27
CA GLY A 72 -5.07 2.95 1.59
C GLY A 72 -5.96 1.87 2.21
N GLU A 73 -5.93 0.65 1.67
CA GLU A 73 -6.72 -0.50 2.14
C GLU A 73 -6.25 -1.04 3.50
N ALA A 74 -5.02 -0.72 3.92
CA ALA A 74 -4.56 -0.92 5.30
C ALA A 74 -5.40 -0.17 6.34
N ARG A 75 -6.17 0.86 5.94
CA ARG A 75 -7.12 1.63 6.77
C ARG A 75 -6.56 2.12 8.11
N SER A 76 -5.25 2.32 8.15
CA SER A 76 -4.52 2.70 9.36
C SER A 76 -4.23 4.20 9.35
N PRO A 77 -4.40 4.93 10.46
CA PRO A 77 -3.99 6.33 10.56
C PRO A 77 -2.52 6.57 10.24
N HIS A 78 -1.66 5.55 10.36
CA HIS A 78 -0.25 5.60 9.98
C HIS A 78 -0.03 5.79 8.47
N ALA A 79 -1.02 5.47 7.63
CA ALA A 79 -0.98 5.72 6.19
C ALA A 79 -1.27 7.20 5.81
N ILE A 80 -1.78 8.03 6.74
CA ILE A 80 -2.19 9.41 6.42
C ILE A 80 -1.03 10.25 5.86
N PRO A 81 0.18 10.26 6.44
CA PRO A 81 1.27 11.10 5.93
C PRO A 81 1.65 10.75 4.49
N VAL A 82 1.78 9.47 4.16
CA VAL A 82 2.14 9.01 2.81
C VAL A 82 1.02 9.28 1.79
N LEU A 83 -0.24 9.04 2.16
CA LEU A 83 -1.37 9.39 1.29
C LEU A 83 -1.44 10.91 1.05
N ALA A 84 -1.19 11.72 2.09
CA ALA A 84 -1.19 13.18 1.97
C ALA A 84 -0.04 13.71 1.08
N GLU A 85 1.13 13.08 1.11
CA GLU A 85 2.22 13.42 0.18
C GLU A 85 1.78 13.20 -1.28
N HIS A 86 1.17 12.05 -1.55
CA HIS A 86 0.69 11.71 -2.88
C HIS A 86 -0.51 12.56 -3.34
N LEU A 87 -1.29 13.15 -2.42
CA LEU A 87 -2.32 14.13 -2.79
C LEU A 87 -1.72 15.35 -3.52
N HIS A 88 -0.50 15.75 -3.16
CA HIS A 88 0.15 16.96 -3.69
C HIS A 88 1.10 16.69 -4.87
N GLY A 89 1.21 15.43 -5.31
CA GLY A 89 2.08 15.05 -6.43
C GLY A 89 1.47 15.31 -7.82
N ASP A 90 2.31 15.25 -8.85
CA ASP A 90 1.91 15.53 -10.24
C ASP A 90 1.12 14.39 -10.92
N ASP A 91 1.25 13.16 -10.45
CA ASP A 91 0.57 12.00 -11.05
C ASP A 91 -0.91 11.95 -10.64
N ALA A 92 -1.79 12.20 -11.61
CA ALA A 92 -3.23 12.24 -11.41
C ALA A 92 -3.80 10.92 -10.88
N GLU A 93 -3.24 9.78 -11.28
CA GLU A 93 -3.73 8.47 -10.86
C GLU A 93 -3.33 8.18 -9.41
N LEU A 94 -2.08 8.49 -9.04
CA LEU A 94 -1.65 8.41 -7.64
C LEU A 94 -2.45 9.38 -6.75
N ARG A 95 -2.78 10.58 -7.24
CA ARG A 95 -3.68 11.51 -6.52
C ARG A 95 -5.05 10.89 -6.28
N SER A 96 -5.67 10.27 -7.29
CA SER A 96 -6.96 9.60 -7.14
C SER A 96 -6.92 8.47 -6.11
N TRP A 97 -5.87 7.67 -6.10
CA TRP A 97 -5.66 6.62 -5.10
C TRP A 97 -5.45 7.19 -3.69
N ALA A 98 -4.68 8.26 -3.56
CA ALA A 98 -4.48 8.96 -2.29
C ALA A 98 -5.80 9.53 -1.73
N VAL A 99 -6.63 10.16 -2.58
CA VAL A 99 -7.96 10.64 -2.20
C VAL A 99 -8.81 9.48 -1.70
N ARG A 100 -8.94 8.40 -2.49
CA ARG A 100 -9.74 7.23 -2.13
C ARG A 100 -9.26 6.63 -0.81
N GLY A 101 -7.95 6.48 -0.60
CA GLY A 101 -7.39 5.98 0.66
C GLY A 101 -7.81 6.83 1.86
N LEU A 102 -7.64 8.16 1.77
CA LEU A 102 -8.00 9.08 2.85
C LEU A 102 -9.52 9.12 3.11
N GLU A 103 -10.35 9.02 2.07
CA GLU A 103 -11.81 8.91 2.19
C GLU A 103 -12.21 7.63 2.92
N GLN A 104 -11.58 6.49 2.60
CA GLN A 104 -11.83 5.21 3.26
C GLN A 104 -11.43 5.21 4.73
N LEU A 105 -10.32 5.88 5.09
CA LEU A 105 -9.92 6.05 6.48
C LEU A 105 -10.96 6.82 7.31
N ASN A 106 -11.60 7.84 6.70
CA ASN A 106 -12.64 8.68 7.30
C ASN A 106 -12.34 9.24 8.71
N THR A 107 -11.06 9.38 9.07
CA THR A 107 -10.66 9.96 10.35
C THR A 107 -10.72 11.48 10.29
N LYS A 108 -10.72 12.14 11.46
CA LYS A 108 -10.62 13.62 11.50
C LYS A 108 -9.35 14.12 10.82
N ALA A 109 -8.24 13.41 10.98
CA ALA A 109 -6.97 13.75 10.35
C ALA A 109 -7.04 13.60 8.83
N ALA A 110 -7.57 12.48 8.31
CA ALA A 110 -7.71 12.26 6.88
C ALA A 110 -8.62 13.32 6.21
N ARG A 111 -9.77 13.63 6.82
CA ARG A 111 -10.68 14.68 6.35
C ARG A 111 -10.02 16.06 6.32
N ARG A 112 -9.12 16.35 7.25
CA ARG A 112 -8.36 17.61 7.27
C ARG A 112 -7.40 17.69 6.09
N GLU A 113 -6.69 16.62 5.76
CA GLU A 113 -5.77 16.63 4.62
C GLU A 113 -6.53 16.77 3.29
N LEU A 114 -7.67 16.08 3.13
CA LEU A 114 -8.57 16.28 1.98
C LEU A 114 -9.08 17.72 1.86
N TRP A 115 -9.50 18.33 2.99
CA TRP A 115 -9.94 19.73 3.00
C TRP A 115 -8.84 20.70 2.55
N LYS A 116 -7.60 20.51 3.03
CA LYS A 116 -6.46 21.32 2.59
C LYS A 116 -6.19 21.14 1.08
N ALA A 117 -6.25 19.90 0.59
CA ALA A 117 -6.02 19.61 -0.82
C ALA A 117 -7.06 20.30 -1.72
N ARG A 118 -8.34 20.29 -1.32
CA ARG A 118 -9.42 21.03 -2.00
C ARG A 118 -9.20 22.54 -1.97
N ALA A 119 -8.82 23.09 -0.81
CA ALA A 119 -8.54 24.52 -0.68
C ALA A 119 -7.38 24.98 -1.59
N ASN A 120 -6.44 24.08 -1.87
CA ASN A 120 -5.30 24.32 -2.76
C ASN A 120 -5.58 23.96 -4.23
N GLY A 121 -6.80 23.52 -4.58
CA GLY A 121 -7.17 23.13 -5.95
C GLY A 121 -6.55 21.83 -6.45
N VAL A 122 -6.04 20.99 -5.54
CA VAL A 122 -5.30 19.76 -5.88
C VAL A 122 -6.18 18.50 -5.83
N ALA A 123 -7.28 18.55 -5.07
CA ALA A 123 -8.30 17.50 -5.03
C ALA A 123 -9.68 18.09 -5.38
N PRO A 124 -10.55 17.32 -6.07
CA PRO A 124 -11.93 17.72 -6.33
C PRO A 124 -12.77 17.81 -5.04
#